data_AF-A0A7C3B7A3-F1
#
_entry.id   AF-A0A7C3B7A3-F1
#
_cell.length_a   1.000
_cell.length_b   1.000
_cell.length_c   1.000
_cell.angle_alpha   90.00
_cell.angle_beta   90.00
_cell.angle_gamma   90.00
#
_symmetry.space_group_name_H-M   'P 1'
#
loop_
_entity.id
_entity.type
_entity.pdbx_description
1 polymer ?
#
loop_
_entity_poly.entity_id
_entity_poly.type
_entity_poly.pdbx_seq_one_letter_code
_entity_poly.pdbx_strand_id
1 'polypeptide(L)'
;MPDVFDELKEVSPNETITAGAWNALIDAIEALYQEMAALESERPGWIVVTVRAEDGEEPGRELTGSEISAVAASAAADVEQTYFGRRVRGRYVISHLPPGLYDVRVTPTIASGFSAAVRRGVRVQPSSATVVDVVVSRAEEAGALPRVPDLFNKGLQEALDLLAGRGLALGQVLDAHGQAVTITTSVDETMGAVRYTAPPDYAERPVISSEPGEGVEVPSGETVNLLISAS
;
A
#
# COMPACT_ATOMS: atom_id res chain seq x y z
N MET A 1 -9.45 38.98 5.95
CA MET A 1 -10.61 39.15 5.08
C MET A 1 -11.19 40.52 5.39
N PRO A 2 -11.13 41.50 4.49
CA PRO A 2 -11.97 42.68 4.61
C PRO A 2 -13.43 42.26 4.47
N ASP A 3 -14.26 42.71 5.40
CA ASP A 3 -15.67 42.34 5.53
C ASP A 3 -16.47 43.05 4.43
N VAL A 4 -16.79 42.32 3.35
CA VAL A 4 -17.48 42.88 2.15
C VAL A 4 -18.88 43.42 2.50
N PHE A 5 -19.42 43.02 3.66
CA PHE A 5 -20.72 43.49 4.15
C PHE A 5 -20.68 44.87 4.81
N ASP A 6 -19.51 45.38 5.23
CA ASP A 6 -19.38 46.71 5.85
C ASP A 6 -19.50 47.87 4.83
N GLU A 7 -19.50 47.57 3.52
CA GLU A 7 -19.70 48.55 2.43
C GLU A 7 -21.13 48.58 1.87
N LEU A 8 -22.09 47.91 2.50
CA LEU A 8 -23.49 47.96 2.08
C LEU A 8 -24.12 49.32 2.40
N LYS A 9 -24.03 50.24 1.44
CA LYS A 9 -24.67 51.56 1.47
C LYS A 9 -26.19 51.40 1.39
N GLU A 10 -26.90 51.89 2.41
CA GLU A 10 -28.36 51.94 2.43
C GLU A 10 -28.87 52.88 1.33
N VAL A 11 -29.62 52.36 0.35
CA VAL A 11 -30.09 53.13 -0.82
C VAL A 11 -31.50 53.65 -0.52
N SER A 12 -31.72 54.96 -0.70
CA SER A 12 -33.02 55.57 -0.45
C SER A 12 -34.03 55.24 -1.57
N PRO A 13 -35.33 55.06 -1.26
CA PRO A 13 -36.34 54.86 -2.29
C PRO A 13 -36.36 56.04 -3.28
N ASN A 14 -36.28 55.76 -4.59
CA ASN A 14 -36.22 56.70 -5.74
C ASN A 14 -34.83 57.23 -6.15
N GLU A 15 -33.73 56.70 -5.64
CA GLU A 15 -32.39 57.03 -6.14
C GLU A 15 -32.13 56.34 -7.51
N THR A 16 -31.75 57.11 -8.54
CA THR A 16 -31.50 56.55 -9.88
C THR A 16 -30.25 55.68 -9.85
N ILE A 17 -30.38 54.41 -10.28
CA ILE A 17 -29.23 53.49 -10.40
C ILE A 17 -28.23 54.10 -11.38
N THR A 18 -27.05 54.47 -10.88
CA THR A 18 -25.96 54.95 -11.72
C THR A 18 -25.27 53.79 -12.43
N ALA A 19 -24.64 54.04 -13.57
CA ALA A 19 -23.85 53.01 -14.27
C ALA A 19 -22.75 52.41 -13.38
N GLY A 20 -22.15 53.20 -12.48
CA GLY A 20 -21.17 52.72 -11.50
C GLY A 20 -21.77 51.75 -10.48
N ALA A 21 -22.96 52.05 -9.94
CA ALA A 21 -23.66 51.16 -9.01
C ALA A 21 -24.11 49.86 -9.69
N TRP A 22 -24.50 49.92 -10.98
CA TRP A 22 -24.84 48.74 -11.76
C TRP A 22 -23.64 47.83 -12.01
N ASN A 23 -22.48 48.39 -12.38
CA ASN A 23 -21.27 47.62 -12.57
C ASN A 23 -20.77 47.01 -11.25
N ALA A 24 -20.81 47.75 -10.14
CA ALA A 24 -20.44 47.22 -8.82
C ALA A 24 -21.31 46.03 -8.40
N LEU A 25 -22.61 46.06 -8.75
CA LEU A 25 -23.51 44.93 -8.52
C LEU A 25 -23.17 43.72 -9.40
N ILE A 26 -22.83 43.93 -10.67
CA ILE A 26 -22.36 42.85 -11.55
C ILE A 26 -21.08 42.22 -11.01
N ASP A 27 -20.09 43.03 -10.64
CA ASP A 27 -18.81 42.56 -10.09
C ASP A 27 -19.01 41.76 -8.79
N ALA A 28 -19.89 42.23 -7.91
CA ALA A 28 -20.23 41.52 -6.67
C ALA A 28 -20.93 40.17 -6.94
N ILE A 29 -21.81 40.10 -7.95
CA ILE A 29 -22.46 38.85 -8.37
C ILE A 29 -21.44 37.88 -8.98
N GLU A 30 -20.51 38.36 -9.80
CA GLU A 30 -19.44 37.53 -10.36
C GLU A 30 -18.50 36.99 -9.28
N ALA A 31 -18.12 37.84 -8.31
CA ALA A 31 -17.33 37.42 -7.15
C ALA A 31 -18.05 36.33 -6.35
N LEU A 32 -19.36 36.50 -6.09
CA LEU A 32 -20.16 35.49 -5.41
C LEU A 32 -20.20 34.17 -6.18
N TYR A 33 -20.35 34.18 -7.51
CA TYR A 33 -20.29 32.97 -8.32
C TYR A 33 -18.92 32.28 -8.24
N GLN A 34 -17.83 33.05 -8.23
CA GLN A 34 -16.48 32.50 -8.07
C GLN A 34 -16.27 31.87 -6.68
N GLU A 35 -16.75 32.53 -5.62
CA GLU A 35 -16.69 31.99 -4.26
C GLU A 35 -17.52 30.71 -4.11
N MET A 36 -18.73 30.69 -4.67
CA MET A 36 -19.56 29.49 -4.68
C MET A 36 -18.89 28.34 -5.44
N ALA A 37 -18.26 28.62 -6.58
CA ALA A 37 -17.52 27.61 -7.34
C ALA A 37 -16.28 27.09 -6.58
N ALA A 38 -15.57 27.97 -5.87
CA ALA A 38 -14.46 27.58 -5.01
C ALA A 38 -14.91 26.67 -3.86
N LEU A 39 -15.99 27.05 -3.16
CA LEU A 39 -16.61 26.25 -2.10
C LEU A 39 -17.09 24.89 -2.62
N GLU A 40 -17.69 24.84 -3.80
CA GLU A 40 -18.08 23.58 -4.43
C GLU A 40 -16.88 22.70 -4.77
N SER A 41 -15.76 23.30 -5.20
CA SER A 41 -14.53 22.59 -5.53
C SER A 41 -13.81 21.98 -4.32
N GLU A 42 -14.13 22.44 -3.11
CA GLU A 42 -13.58 21.93 -1.85
C GLU A 42 -14.47 20.87 -1.19
N ARG A 43 -15.70 20.66 -1.69
CA ARG A 43 -16.62 19.71 -1.07
C ARG A 43 -16.07 18.30 -1.13
N PRO A 44 -16.14 17.54 -0.03
CA PRO A 44 -15.60 16.19 0.01
C PRO A 44 -16.36 15.27 -0.94
N GLY A 45 -15.62 14.42 -1.64
CA GLY A 45 -16.14 13.30 -2.41
C GLY A 45 -16.09 11.99 -1.62
N TRP A 46 -16.39 10.90 -2.31
CA TRP A 46 -16.27 9.55 -1.75
C TRP A 46 -15.87 8.53 -2.81
N ILE A 47 -15.18 7.48 -2.39
CA ILE A 47 -14.80 6.35 -3.24
C ILE A 47 -15.66 5.15 -2.85
N VAL A 48 -16.25 4.49 -3.85
CA VAL A 48 -16.93 3.20 -3.70
C VAL A 48 -16.05 2.13 -4.33
N VAL A 49 -15.56 1.22 -3.50
CA VAL A 49 -14.64 0.14 -3.89
C VAL A 49 -15.40 -1.18 -3.96
N THR A 50 -15.33 -1.82 -5.12
CA THR A 50 -15.70 -3.23 -5.32
C THR A 50 -14.41 -4.03 -5.40
N VAL A 51 -14.33 -5.13 -4.64
CA VAL A 51 -13.14 -6.01 -4.65
C VAL A 51 -13.49 -7.29 -5.38
N ARG A 52 -12.66 -7.68 -6.36
CA ARG A 52 -12.88 -8.89 -7.18
C ARG A 52 -11.64 -9.76 -7.20
N ALA A 53 -11.82 -11.07 -7.27
CA ALA A 53 -10.73 -12.01 -7.49
C ALA A 53 -10.29 -12.01 -8.96
N GLU A 54 -8.97 -11.97 -9.20
CA GLU A 54 -8.36 -12.18 -10.53
C GLU A 54 -8.54 -13.63 -10.97
N ASP A 55 -8.15 -14.57 -10.08
CA ASP A 55 -8.08 -16.01 -10.35
C ASP A 55 -8.73 -16.83 -9.20
N GLY A 56 -9.35 -17.98 -9.53
CA GLY A 56 -10.01 -18.88 -8.56
C GLY A 56 -11.08 -19.80 -9.18
N GLU A 57 -11.85 -20.52 -8.35
CA GLU A 57 -12.99 -21.36 -8.81
C GLU A 57 -14.03 -20.53 -9.60
N GLU A 58 -14.15 -19.23 -9.30
CA GLU A 58 -14.96 -18.26 -10.04
C GLU A 58 -14.18 -16.95 -10.27
N PRO A 59 -13.49 -16.80 -11.41
CA PRO A 59 -12.81 -15.56 -11.78
C PRO A 59 -13.78 -14.38 -11.84
N GLY A 60 -13.38 -13.23 -11.29
CA GLY A 60 -14.23 -12.03 -11.26
C GLY A 60 -15.30 -12.02 -10.16
N ARG A 61 -15.36 -13.05 -9.30
CA ARG A 61 -16.25 -13.07 -8.12
C ARG A 61 -15.94 -11.91 -7.18
N GLU A 62 -16.99 -11.24 -6.68
CA GLU A 62 -16.84 -10.20 -5.65
C GLU A 62 -16.48 -10.82 -4.30
N LEU A 63 -15.43 -10.29 -3.66
CA LEU A 63 -15.00 -10.77 -2.35
C LEU A 63 -15.90 -10.24 -1.23
N THR A 64 -16.16 -11.11 -0.26
CA THR A 64 -17.03 -10.83 0.87
C THR A 64 -16.29 -10.13 2.01
N GLY A 65 -17.03 -9.60 2.98
CA GLY A 65 -16.45 -8.87 4.11
C GLY A 65 -15.62 -9.75 5.05
N SER A 66 -15.84 -11.07 5.05
CA SER A 66 -15.01 -12.03 5.78
C SER A 66 -13.67 -12.29 5.10
N GLU A 67 -13.55 -11.98 3.81
CA GLU A 67 -12.32 -12.20 3.03
C GLU A 67 -11.42 -10.96 3.03
N ILE A 68 -11.95 -9.78 3.39
CA ILE A 68 -11.23 -8.50 3.35
C ILE A 68 -11.12 -7.92 4.76
N SER A 69 -9.88 -7.75 5.22
CA SER A 69 -9.57 -7.17 6.52
C SER A 69 -9.76 -5.65 6.54
N ALA A 70 -9.24 -4.96 5.53
CA ALA A 70 -9.32 -3.51 5.42
C ALA A 70 -9.33 -3.02 3.98
N VAL A 71 -9.96 -1.86 3.76
CA VAL A 71 -9.83 -1.07 2.55
C VAL A 71 -9.49 0.35 2.99
N ALA A 72 -8.46 0.94 2.40
CA ALA A 72 -7.99 2.27 2.75
C ALA A 72 -7.61 3.08 1.51
N ALA A 73 -7.67 4.40 1.60
CA ALA A 73 -7.15 5.31 0.60
C ALA A 73 -6.13 6.24 1.25
N SER A 74 -5.01 6.47 0.55
CA SER A 74 -4.00 7.46 0.92
C SER A 74 -3.89 8.47 -0.21
N ALA A 75 -3.75 9.75 0.12
CA ALA A 75 -3.59 10.78 -0.90
C ALA A 75 -2.24 10.58 -1.62
N ALA A 76 -2.22 10.69 -2.95
CA ALA A 76 -1.00 10.48 -3.72
C ALA A 76 0.08 11.55 -3.43
N ALA A 77 -0.34 12.74 -2.98
CA ALA A 77 0.54 13.84 -2.60
C ALA A 77 0.87 13.87 -1.10
N ASP A 78 0.14 13.13 -0.27
CA ASP A 78 0.29 13.11 1.19
C ASP A 78 0.02 11.70 1.73
N VAL A 79 1.11 10.97 1.98
CA VAL A 79 1.07 9.56 2.39
C VAL A 79 0.75 9.41 3.89
N GLU A 80 0.85 10.49 4.69
CA GLU A 80 0.60 10.42 6.14
C GLU A 80 -0.88 10.29 6.45
N GLN A 81 -1.77 10.83 5.62
CA GLN A 81 -3.21 10.75 5.84
C GLN A 81 -3.83 9.53 5.16
N THR A 82 -4.26 8.56 5.97
CA THR A 82 -4.95 7.34 5.52
C THR A 82 -6.42 7.36 5.93
N TYR A 83 -7.30 7.16 4.94
CA TYR A 83 -8.75 7.12 5.10
C TYR A 83 -9.25 5.69 5.00
N PHE A 84 -9.95 5.21 6.02
CA PHE A 84 -10.45 3.84 6.06
C PHE A 84 -11.87 3.72 5.51
N GLY A 85 -12.09 2.71 4.68
CA GLY A 85 -13.37 2.39 4.09
C GLY A 85 -14.26 1.59 5.03
N ARG A 86 -15.56 1.89 5.01
CA ARG A 86 -16.58 1.12 5.72
C ARG A 86 -17.36 0.25 4.73
N ARG A 87 -17.64 -0.99 5.12
CA ARG A 87 -18.47 -1.88 4.30
C ARG A 87 -19.96 -1.50 4.41
N VAL A 88 -20.60 -1.22 3.27
CA VAL A 88 -22.01 -0.84 3.13
C VAL A 88 -22.62 -1.64 1.97
N ARG A 89 -23.66 -2.44 2.26
CA ARG A 89 -24.41 -3.22 1.24
C ARG A 89 -23.52 -4.02 0.27
N GLY A 90 -22.45 -4.63 0.79
CA GLY A 90 -21.53 -5.47 0.00
C GLY A 90 -20.32 -4.75 -0.59
N ARG A 91 -20.30 -3.40 -0.59
CA ARG A 91 -19.18 -2.60 -1.12
C ARG A 91 -18.44 -1.85 -0.02
N TYR A 92 -17.23 -1.38 -0.28
CA TYR A 92 -16.51 -0.52 0.66
C TYR A 92 -16.67 0.94 0.25
N VAL A 93 -17.02 1.81 1.20
CA VAL A 93 -17.20 3.24 0.97
C VAL A 93 -16.20 4.01 1.82
N ILE A 94 -15.37 4.81 1.16
CA ILE A 94 -14.44 5.75 1.80
C ILE A 94 -15.02 7.14 1.60
N SER A 95 -15.49 7.75 2.67
CA SER A 95 -16.19 9.04 2.68
C SER A 95 -15.30 10.18 3.16
N HIS A 96 -15.76 11.41 2.95
CA HIS A 96 -15.11 12.63 3.44
C HIS A 96 -13.70 12.85 2.87
N LEU A 97 -13.52 12.50 1.59
CA LEU A 97 -12.23 12.64 0.91
C LEU A 97 -12.15 14.03 0.26
N PRO A 98 -11.14 14.85 0.60
CA PRO A 98 -10.83 16.04 -0.18
C PRO A 98 -10.65 15.69 -1.67
N PRO A 99 -11.11 16.53 -2.60
CA PRO A 99 -10.89 16.31 -4.03
C PRO A 99 -9.40 16.19 -4.35
N GLY A 100 -9.02 15.19 -5.16
CA GLY A 100 -7.61 14.89 -5.39
C GLY A 100 -7.35 13.50 -5.97
N LEU A 101 -6.08 13.12 -6.03
CA LEU A 101 -5.64 11.78 -6.45
C LEU A 101 -5.32 10.92 -5.23
N TYR A 102 -5.79 9.68 -5.27
CA TYR A 102 -5.64 8.71 -4.19
C TYR A 102 -5.15 7.36 -4.70
N ASP A 103 -4.41 6.68 -3.84
CA ASP A 103 -4.08 5.27 -3.99
C ASP A 103 -4.96 4.47 -3.04
N VAL A 104 -5.75 3.55 -3.59
CA VAL A 104 -6.67 2.69 -2.84
C VAL A 104 -6.00 1.36 -2.58
N ARG A 105 -5.74 1.05 -1.31
CA ARG A 105 -5.19 -0.22 -0.86
C ARG A 105 -6.29 -1.13 -0.33
N VAL A 106 -6.29 -2.37 -0.79
CA VAL A 106 -7.14 -3.44 -0.28
C VAL A 106 -6.25 -4.46 0.42
N THR A 107 -6.59 -4.79 1.65
CA THR A 107 -5.90 -5.78 2.48
C THR A 107 -6.84 -6.95 2.76
N PRO A 108 -6.67 -8.07 2.05
CA PRO A 108 -7.38 -9.30 2.35
C PRO A 108 -7.03 -9.86 3.73
N THR A 109 -7.88 -10.75 4.24
CA THR A 109 -7.57 -11.57 5.42
C THR A 109 -6.60 -12.69 5.05
N ILE A 110 -5.75 -13.12 5.98
CA ILE A 110 -4.82 -14.25 5.77
C ILE A 110 -5.60 -15.52 5.35
N ALA A 111 -6.75 -15.79 5.99
CA ALA A 111 -7.59 -16.94 5.70
C ALA A 111 -8.18 -16.95 4.27
N SER A 112 -8.24 -15.79 3.60
CA SER A 112 -8.77 -15.70 2.24
C SER A 112 -7.77 -16.15 1.16
N GLY A 113 -6.46 -16.14 1.47
CA GLY A 113 -5.39 -16.53 0.54
C GLY A 113 -5.24 -15.59 -0.67
N PHE A 114 -5.67 -14.33 -0.57
CA PHE A 114 -5.45 -13.28 -1.58
C PHE A 114 -4.33 -12.32 -1.14
N SER A 115 -3.59 -11.78 -2.10
CA SER A 115 -2.56 -10.78 -1.84
C SER A 115 -3.16 -9.37 -1.70
N ALA A 116 -2.47 -8.49 -0.98
CA ALA A 116 -2.86 -7.09 -0.92
C ALA A 116 -2.68 -6.43 -2.29
N ALA A 117 -3.69 -5.67 -2.73
CA ALA A 117 -3.64 -4.94 -4.00
C ALA A 117 -3.74 -3.44 -3.77
N VAL A 118 -3.10 -2.67 -4.66
CA VAL A 118 -3.17 -1.21 -4.66
C VAL A 118 -3.62 -0.73 -6.03
N ARG A 119 -4.73 0.02 -6.05
CA ARG A 119 -5.19 0.75 -7.24
C ARG A 119 -4.74 2.19 -7.15
N ARG A 120 -3.79 2.56 -7.99
CA ARG A 120 -3.20 3.90 -8.01
C ARG A 120 -3.99 4.89 -8.86
N GLY A 121 -3.86 6.18 -8.53
CA GLY A 121 -4.35 7.27 -9.38
C GLY A 121 -5.87 7.40 -9.45
N VAL A 122 -6.58 7.02 -8.39
CA VAL A 122 -8.04 7.20 -8.28
C VAL A 122 -8.34 8.68 -8.08
N ARG A 123 -9.01 9.30 -9.04
CA ARG A 123 -9.41 10.71 -8.96
C ARG A 123 -10.75 10.85 -8.23
N VAL A 124 -10.73 11.58 -7.11
CA VAL A 124 -11.93 11.99 -6.37
C VAL A 124 -12.35 13.37 -6.85
N GLN A 125 -13.61 13.46 -7.29
CA GLN A 125 -14.22 14.72 -7.70
C GLN A 125 -15.05 15.31 -6.55
N PRO A 126 -15.23 16.64 -6.51
CA PRO A 126 -16.03 17.28 -5.47
C PRO A 126 -17.47 16.80 -5.49
N SER A 127 -18.04 16.54 -4.31
CA SER A 127 -19.43 16.08 -4.12
C SER A 127 -19.86 14.87 -4.95
N SER A 128 -18.93 14.03 -5.41
CA SER A 128 -19.20 12.95 -6.33
C SER A 128 -18.67 11.60 -5.84
N ALA A 129 -19.29 10.54 -6.35
CA ALA A 129 -18.92 9.15 -6.12
C ALA A 129 -17.93 8.69 -7.19
N THR A 130 -16.71 8.32 -6.80
CA THR A 130 -15.80 7.59 -7.69
C THR A 130 -15.94 6.10 -7.44
N VAL A 131 -16.45 5.36 -8.43
CA VAL A 131 -16.54 3.88 -8.35
C VAL A 131 -15.26 3.26 -8.90
N VAL A 132 -14.69 2.34 -8.14
CA VAL A 132 -13.43 1.68 -8.48
C VAL A 132 -13.56 0.17 -8.25
N ASP A 133 -13.17 -0.60 -9.26
CA ASP A 133 -12.95 -2.03 -9.11
C ASP A 133 -11.47 -2.28 -8.79
N VAL A 134 -11.22 -2.99 -7.69
CA VAL A 134 -9.89 -3.45 -7.31
C VAL A 134 -9.85 -4.96 -7.47
N VAL A 135 -9.00 -5.40 -8.38
CA VAL A 135 -8.75 -6.82 -8.60
C VAL A 135 -7.62 -7.26 -7.66
N VAL A 136 -7.85 -8.33 -6.92
CA VAL A 136 -6.84 -8.97 -6.07
C VAL A 136 -6.48 -10.33 -6.67
N SER A 137 -5.19 -10.59 -6.82
CA SER A 137 -4.70 -11.89 -7.23
C SER A 137 -4.69 -12.84 -6.03
N ARG A 138 -4.76 -14.15 -6.32
CA ARG A 138 -4.25 -15.12 -5.37
C ARG A 138 -2.84 -14.67 -5.01
N ALA A 139 -2.58 -14.60 -3.72
CA ALA A 139 -1.19 -14.51 -3.38
C ALA A 139 -0.53 -15.79 -3.90
N GLU A 140 0.63 -15.67 -4.55
CA GLU A 140 1.56 -16.79 -4.61
C GLU A 140 1.86 -17.13 -3.15
N GLU A 141 1.04 -18.02 -2.59
CA GLU A 141 1.00 -18.45 -1.20
C GLU A 141 1.28 -17.37 -0.12
N ALA A 142 0.61 -16.21 -0.11
CA ALA A 142 0.64 -15.33 1.08
C ALA A 142 -0.15 -16.00 2.21
N GLY A 143 0.60 -16.72 3.04
CA GLY A 143 0.09 -17.59 4.09
C GLY A 143 0.81 -18.95 4.13
N ALA A 144 1.46 -19.40 3.05
CA ALA A 144 2.45 -20.45 3.21
C ALA A 144 3.70 -19.81 3.79
N LEU A 145 4.21 -20.46 4.83
CA LEU A 145 5.49 -20.11 5.38
C LEU A 145 6.55 -20.27 4.28
N PRO A 146 7.53 -19.35 4.17
CA PRO A 146 8.60 -19.50 3.20
C PRO A 146 9.25 -20.87 3.38
N ARG A 147 9.31 -21.63 2.29
CA ARG A 147 9.91 -22.96 2.29
C ARG A 147 11.42 -22.85 2.12
N VAL A 148 12.16 -23.62 2.91
CA VAL A 148 13.61 -23.74 2.75
C VAL A 148 13.90 -24.23 1.32
N PRO A 149 14.63 -23.46 0.50
CA PRO A 149 15.00 -23.90 -0.84
C PRO A 149 16.00 -25.06 -0.78
N ASP A 150 16.22 -25.75 -1.89
CA ASP A 150 17.32 -26.72 -1.98
C ASP A 150 18.66 -25.97 -1.88
N LEU A 151 19.36 -26.20 -0.77
CA LEU A 151 20.69 -25.65 -0.48
C LEU A 151 21.79 -26.69 -0.65
N PHE A 152 21.45 -27.97 -0.81
CA PHE A 152 22.43 -29.04 -0.75
C PHE A 152 23.42 -28.95 -1.91
N ASN A 153 24.71 -29.08 -1.60
CA ASN A 153 25.82 -29.03 -2.56
C ASN A 153 25.97 -27.68 -3.31
N LYS A 154 25.26 -26.63 -2.87
CA LYS A 154 25.46 -25.26 -3.36
C LYS A 154 26.59 -24.58 -2.60
N GLY A 155 27.33 -23.70 -3.27
CA GLY A 155 28.33 -22.86 -2.61
C GLY A 155 27.66 -21.96 -1.56
N LEU A 156 28.32 -21.72 -0.43
CA LEU A 156 27.76 -20.96 0.68
C LEU A 156 27.20 -19.59 0.24
N GLN A 157 27.89 -18.84 -0.60
CA GLN A 157 27.39 -17.54 -1.05
C GLN A 157 26.11 -17.68 -1.91
N GLU A 158 26.04 -18.69 -2.78
CA GLU A 158 24.83 -18.97 -3.56
C GLU A 158 23.66 -19.36 -2.65
N ALA A 159 23.92 -20.20 -1.63
CA ALA A 159 22.92 -20.60 -0.65
C ALA A 159 22.38 -19.40 0.15
N LEU A 160 23.27 -18.48 0.55
CA LEU A 160 22.92 -17.25 1.24
C LEU A 160 22.05 -16.32 0.38
N ASP A 161 22.38 -16.18 -0.91
CA ASP A 161 21.60 -15.38 -1.85
C ASP A 161 20.19 -15.97 -2.06
N LEU A 162 20.06 -17.32 -2.07
CA LEU A 162 18.77 -18.01 -2.15
C LEU A 162 17.92 -17.79 -0.89
N LEU A 163 18.52 -17.85 0.30
CA LEU A 163 17.82 -17.56 1.57
C LEU A 163 17.34 -16.11 1.61
N ALA A 164 18.19 -15.16 1.24
CA ALA A 164 17.85 -13.74 1.15
C ALA A 164 16.71 -13.49 0.16
N GLY A 165 16.77 -14.10 -1.03
CA GLY A 165 15.73 -13.98 -2.06
C GLY A 165 14.37 -14.57 -1.64
N ARG A 166 14.35 -15.50 -0.67
CA ARG A 166 13.13 -16.06 -0.07
C ARG A 166 12.69 -15.35 1.21
N GLY A 167 13.41 -14.30 1.63
CA GLY A 167 13.13 -13.59 2.87
C GLY A 167 13.33 -14.43 4.14
N LEU A 168 14.12 -15.51 4.05
CA LEU A 168 14.42 -16.38 5.17
C LEU A 168 15.53 -15.78 6.04
N ALA A 169 15.34 -15.81 7.35
CA ALA A 169 16.35 -15.35 8.29
C ALA A 169 17.46 -16.40 8.42
N LEU A 170 18.72 -15.94 8.37
CA LEU A 170 19.87 -16.78 8.59
C LEU A 170 20.10 -16.98 10.10
N GLY A 171 20.34 -18.22 10.51
CA GLY A 171 20.74 -18.58 11.86
C GLY A 171 22.26 -18.69 11.99
N GLN A 172 22.73 -19.80 12.55
CA GLN A 172 24.15 -20.14 12.63
C GLN A 172 24.62 -20.84 11.38
N VAL A 173 25.83 -20.50 10.93
CA VAL A 173 26.56 -21.26 9.93
C VAL A 173 27.73 -21.95 10.62
N LEU A 174 27.76 -23.27 10.56
CA LEU A 174 28.81 -24.10 11.12
C LEU A 174 29.59 -24.79 10.01
N ASP A 175 30.91 -24.93 10.18
CA ASP A 175 31.71 -25.82 9.34
C ASP A 175 31.62 -27.28 9.82
N ALA A 176 32.15 -28.22 9.04
CA ALA A 176 32.14 -29.64 9.39
C ALA A 176 32.95 -29.99 10.66
N HIS A 177 33.75 -29.07 11.20
CA HIS A 177 34.44 -29.19 12.48
C HIS A 177 33.63 -28.60 13.65
N GLY A 178 32.44 -28.05 13.38
CA GLY A 178 31.57 -27.40 14.36
C GLY A 178 31.97 -25.96 14.70
N GLN A 179 32.82 -25.32 13.88
CA GLN A 179 33.22 -23.92 14.06
C GLN A 179 32.21 -22.98 13.44
N ALA A 180 31.83 -21.94 14.18
CA ALA A 180 30.93 -20.91 13.67
C ALA A 180 31.62 -20.03 12.63
N VAL A 181 30.99 -19.88 11.47
CA VAL A 181 31.42 -19.00 10.38
C VAL A 181 30.64 -17.69 10.50
N THR A 182 31.36 -16.58 10.65
CA THR A 182 30.76 -15.26 10.74
C THR A 182 30.26 -14.78 9.38
N ILE A 183 28.95 -14.58 9.25
CA ILE A 183 28.30 -14.01 8.06
C ILE A 183 27.97 -12.55 8.30
N THR A 184 28.31 -11.70 7.33
CA THR A 184 27.96 -10.27 7.40
C THR A 184 26.54 -10.08 6.88
N THR A 185 25.67 -9.43 7.66
CA THR A 185 24.30 -9.09 7.26
C THR A 185 24.22 -7.59 7.02
N SER A 186 23.74 -7.17 5.85
CA SER A 186 23.42 -5.78 5.54
C SER A 186 21.97 -5.64 5.10
N VAL A 187 21.37 -4.49 5.43
CA VAL A 187 19.99 -4.16 5.03
C VAL A 187 20.06 -2.92 4.16
N ASP A 188 19.51 -3.01 2.95
CA ASP A 188 19.29 -1.83 2.11
C ASP A 188 18.06 -1.09 2.63
N GLU A 189 18.27 0.03 3.33
CA GLU A 189 17.21 0.83 3.94
C GLU A 189 16.23 1.42 2.91
N THR A 190 16.65 1.54 1.65
CA THR A 190 15.84 2.08 0.55
C THR A 190 14.86 1.04 -0.02
N MET A 191 15.24 -0.23 0.03
CA MET A 191 14.47 -1.34 -0.55
C MET A 191 13.96 -2.36 0.49
N GLY A 192 14.37 -2.23 1.76
CA GLY A 192 14.09 -3.21 2.81
C GLY A 192 14.68 -4.60 2.54
N ALA A 193 15.66 -4.70 1.63
CA ALA A 193 16.23 -5.97 1.21
C ALA A 193 17.39 -6.39 2.13
N VAL A 194 17.37 -7.63 2.62
CA VAL A 194 18.44 -8.21 3.43
C VAL A 194 19.45 -8.87 2.50
N ARG A 195 20.74 -8.67 2.76
CA ARG A 195 21.84 -9.33 2.07
C ARG A 195 22.78 -9.99 3.07
N TYR A 196 23.17 -11.22 2.77
CA TYR A 196 24.15 -11.99 3.53
C TYR A 196 25.44 -12.13 2.73
N THR A 197 26.59 -11.99 3.38
CA THR A 197 27.91 -12.08 2.73
C THR A 197 28.82 -13.00 3.52
N ALA A 198 29.26 -14.08 2.86
CA ALA A 198 30.21 -15.04 3.40
C ALA A 198 31.66 -14.52 3.31
N PRO A 199 32.55 -14.92 4.23
CA PRO A 199 33.98 -14.67 4.06
C PRO A 199 34.51 -15.37 2.79
N PRO A 200 35.50 -14.80 2.09
CA PRO A 200 36.00 -15.34 0.83
C PRO A 200 36.43 -16.82 0.91
N ASP A 201 37.07 -17.21 2.01
CA ASP A 201 37.58 -18.58 2.25
C ASP A 201 36.48 -19.63 2.43
N TYR A 202 35.23 -19.19 2.55
CA TYR A 202 34.05 -20.02 2.79
C TYR A 202 32.99 -19.90 1.68
N ALA A 203 33.06 -18.86 0.85
CA ALA A 203 32.02 -18.52 -0.13
C ALA A 203 31.68 -19.65 -1.11
N GLU A 204 32.68 -20.44 -1.52
CA GLU A 204 32.51 -21.57 -2.46
C GLU A 204 32.31 -22.91 -1.76
N ARG A 205 32.39 -22.98 -0.41
CA ARG A 205 32.25 -24.24 0.30
C ARG A 205 30.82 -24.77 0.17
N PRO A 206 30.63 -26.06 -0.18
CA PRO A 206 29.31 -26.61 -0.34
C PRO A 206 28.57 -26.73 1.00
N VAL A 207 27.29 -26.40 0.99
CA VAL A 207 26.36 -26.69 2.10
C VAL A 207 26.05 -28.19 2.09
N ILE A 208 26.26 -28.85 3.23
CA ILE A 208 26.03 -30.28 3.42
C ILE A 208 24.73 -30.59 4.16
N SER A 209 24.19 -29.63 4.91
CA SER A 209 22.88 -29.75 5.58
C SER A 209 22.31 -28.38 5.94
N SER A 210 20.98 -28.31 6.04
CA SER A 210 20.26 -27.17 6.62
C SER A 210 19.30 -27.64 7.72
N GLU A 211 19.05 -26.78 8.69
CA GLU A 211 18.02 -26.98 9.70
C GLU A 211 17.22 -25.67 9.89
N PRO A 212 15.93 -25.64 9.54
CA PRO A 212 15.13 -26.72 8.97
C PRO A 212 15.61 -27.20 7.58
N GLY A 213 15.25 -28.43 7.21
CA GLY A 213 15.62 -29.05 5.93
C GLY A 213 14.84 -28.51 4.73
N GLU A 214 15.25 -28.88 3.52
CA GLU A 214 14.58 -28.51 2.27
C GLU A 214 13.07 -28.76 2.31
N GLY A 215 12.30 -27.82 1.77
CA GLY A 215 10.85 -27.95 1.60
C GLY A 215 10.06 -27.73 2.89
N VAL A 216 10.73 -27.60 4.04
CA VAL A 216 10.10 -27.26 5.31
C VAL A 216 9.64 -25.81 5.31
N GLU A 217 8.42 -25.61 5.76
CA GLU A 217 7.76 -24.32 5.96
C GLU A 217 8.28 -23.64 7.24
N VAL A 218 8.85 -22.43 7.11
CA VAL A 218 9.51 -21.71 8.23
C VAL A 218 8.69 -20.50 8.70
N PRO A 219 8.19 -20.47 9.95
CA PRO A 219 7.51 -19.32 10.55
C PRO A 219 8.32 -18.02 10.48
N SER A 220 7.63 -16.88 10.40
CA SER A 220 8.29 -15.57 10.49
C SER A 220 9.00 -15.41 11.83
N GLY A 221 10.32 -15.17 11.79
CA GLY A 221 11.18 -15.06 12.98
C GLY A 221 11.96 -16.33 13.32
N GLU A 222 11.68 -17.46 12.67
CA GLU A 222 12.57 -18.63 12.72
C GLU A 222 13.73 -18.50 11.74
N THR A 223 14.87 -19.09 12.12
CA THR A 223 16.13 -18.99 11.40
C THR A 223 16.52 -20.32 10.78
N VAL A 224 17.13 -20.29 9.60
CA VAL A 224 17.74 -21.46 8.97
C VAL A 224 19.22 -21.54 9.35
N ASN A 225 19.61 -22.60 10.04
CA ASN A 225 21.00 -22.94 10.32
C ASN A 225 21.60 -23.74 9.16
N LEU A 226 22.88 -23.52 8.86
CA LEU A 226 23.59 -24.19 7.78
C LEU A 226 24.82 -24.93 8.31
N LEU A 227 25.06 -26.11 7.76
CA LEU A 227 26.32 -26.84 7.93
C LEU A 227 27.02 -26.91 6.57
N ILE A 228 28.28 -26.52 6.51
CA ILE A 228 29.11 -26.54 5.29
C ILE A 228 30.24 -27.56 5.40
N SER A 229 30.79 -28.00 4.26
CA SER A 229 31.90 -28.95 4.26
C SER A 229 33.17 -28.36 4.90
N ALA A 230 34.04 -29.26 5.36
CA ALA A 230 35.43 -28.93 5.62
C ALA A 230 36.13 -28.53 4.32
N SER A 231 37.20 -27.74 4.46
CA SER A 231 38.21 -27.52 3.42
C SER A 231 38.94 -28.81 3.07
#